data_AF-A0A1M5YAI0-F1
#
_entry.id   AF-A0A1M5YAI0-F1
#
_cell.length_a   1.000
_cell.length_b   1.000
_cell.length_c   1.000
_cell.angle_alpha   90.00
_cell.angle_beta   90.00
_cell.angle_gamma   90.00
#
_symmetry.space_group_name_H-M   'P 1'
#
loop_
_entity.id
_entity.type
_entity.pdbx_description
1 polymer ?
#
loop_
_entity_poly.entity_id
_entity_poly.type
_entity_poly.pdbx_seq_one_letter_code
_entity_poly.pdbx_strand_id
1 'polypeptide(L)' 'MDEDEFLEELNKKLIEETKEYIEDENIEEIADILEVIYGILKAKGVSFEEVEKIRLEKKHKRGGFEEKIKLVKVIE' A
#
# COMPACT_ATOMS: atom_id res chain seq x y z
N MET A 1 -2.61 23.80 -3.43
CA MET A 1 -1.69 22.75 -2.96
C MET A 1 -0.62 22.57 -3.98
N ASP A 2 0.63 22.71 -3.55
CA ASP A 2 1.74 22.20 -4.34
C ASP A 2 1.74 20.66 -4.31
N GLU A 3 2.55 20.05 -5.16
CA GLU A 3 2.60 18.58 -5.30
C GLU A 3 3.10 17.90 -4.01
N ASP A 4 3.93 18.59 -3.22
CA ASP A 4 4.47 18.09 -1.95
C ASP A 4 3.39 18.07 -0.86
N GLU A 5 2.60 19.14 -0.73
CA GLU A 5 1.45 19.24 0.16
C GLU A 5 0.39 18.20 -0.20
N PHE A 6 0.15 17.96 -1.49
CA PHE A 6 -0.77 16.91 -1.94
C PHE A 6 -0.30 15.50 -1.55
N LEU A 7 0.99 15.22 -1.72
CA LEU A 7 1.55 13.94 -1.31
C LEU A 7 1.52 13.77 0.21
N GLU A 8 1.72 14.83 0.98
CA GLU A 8 1.60 14.81 2.44
C GLU A 8 0.18 14.42 2.88
N GLU A 9 -0.84 15.04 2.29
CA GLU A 9 -2.24 14.71 2.60
C GLU A 9 -2.61 13.27 2.22
N LEU A 10 -2.12 12.76 1.08
CA LEU A 10 -2.31 11.35 0.72
C LEU A 10 -1.65 10.38 1.71
N ASN A 11 -0.47 10.73 2.25
CA ASN A 11 0.17 9.91 3.28
C ASN A 11 -0.62 9.94 4.60
N LYS A 12 -1.20 11.08 4.98
CA LYS A 12 -2.09 11.18 6.15
C LYS A 12 -3.33 10.31 5.95
N LYS A 13 -3.96 10.38 4.78
CA LYS A 13 -5.13 9.57 4.45
C LYS A 13 -4.80 8.07 4.47
N LEU A 14 -3.66 7.66 3.93
CA LEU A 14 -3.24 6.25 3.97
C LEU A 14 -3.15 5.71 5.41
N ILE A 15 -2.66 6.53 6.35
CA ILE A 15 -2.57 6.16 7.76
C ILE A 15 -3.95 6.06 8.41
N GLU A 16 -4.88 6.95 8.04
CA GLU A 16 -6.27 6.96 8.50
C GLU A 16 -6.99 5.67 8.07
N GLU A 17 -7.07 5.39 6.77
CA GLU A 17 -7.76 4.21 6.23
C GLU A 17 -7.16 2.89 6.75
N THR A 18 -5.83 2.86 6.95
CA THR A 18 -5.16 1.68 7.53
C THR A 18 -5.59 1.47 8.99
N LYS A 19 -5.81 2.53 9.76
CA LYS A 19 -6.30 2.41 11.14
C LYS A 19 -7.75 1.97 11.15
N GLU A 20 -8.58 2.54 10.29
CA GLU A 20 -10.00 2.16 10.14
C GLU A 20 -10.12 0.68 9.76
N TYR A 21 -9.32 0.18 8.81
CA TYR A 21 -9.27 -1.24 8.50
C TYR A 21 -8.86 -2.11 9.70
N ILE A 22 -7.89 -1.67 10.52
CA ILE A 22 -7.45 -2.43 11.71
C ILE A 22 -8.54 -2.44 12.79
N GLU A 23 -9.34 -1.39 12.90
CA GLU A 23 -10.40 -1.25 13.90
C GLU A 23 -11.68 -2.01 13.49
N ASP A 24 -12.12 -1.86 12.24
CA ASP A 24 -13.42 -2.32 11.76
C ASP A 24 -13.34 -3.58 10.87
N GLU A 25 -12.15 -3.95 10.38
CA GLU A 25 -11.89 -5.11 9.50
C GLU A 25 -12.79 -5.16 8.24
N ASN A 26 -13.30 -4.00 7.81
CA ASN A 26 -14.22 -3.87 6.69
C ASN A 26 -13.47 -3.89 5.34
N ILE A 27 -14.06 -4.54 4.33
CA ILE A 27 -13.53 -4.61 2.96
C ILE A 27 -13.57 -3.25 2.26
N GLU A 28 -14.45 -2.34 2.67
CA GLU A 28 -14.54 -0.98 2.13
C GLU A 28 -13.26 -0.20 2.43
N GLU A 29 -12.74 -0.29 3.65
CA GLU A 29 -11.47 0.34 4.04
C GLU A 29 -10.28 -0.18 3.21
N ILE A 30 -10.29 -1.45 2.80
CA ILE A 30 -9.28 -2.00 1.88
C ILE A 30 -9.38 -1.33 0.50
N ALA A 31 -10.60 -1.05 0.03
CA ALA A 31 -10.80 -0.34 -1.23
C ALA A 31 -10.31 1.11 -1.14
N ASP A 32 -10.55 1.78 -0.02
CA ASP A 32 -10.09 3.15 0.21
C ASP A 32 -8.56 3.22 0.34
N ILE A 33 -7.93 2.27 1.03
CA ILE A 33 -6.46 2.11 1.02
C ILE A 33 -5.93 1.96 -0.41
N LEU A 34 -6.59 1.17 -1.26
CA LEU A 34 -6.18 0.99 -2.65
C LEU A 34 -6.30 2.29 -3.44
N GLU A 35 -7.39 3.04 -3.30
CA GLU A 35 -7.59 4.33 -3.97
C GLU A 35 -6.51 5.35 -3.56
N VAL A 36 -6.17 5.40 -2.27
CA VAL A 36 -5.09 6.27 -1.78
C VAL A 36 -3.74 5.87 -2.39
N ILE A 37 -3.44 4.56 -2.50
CA ILE A 37 -2.24 4.08 -3.18
C ILE A 37 -2.23 4.55 -4.64
N TYR A 38 -3.32 4.42 -5.38
CA TYR A 38 -3.40 4.93 -6.76
C TYR A 38 -3.13 6.44 -6.84
N GLY A 39 -3.67 7.22 -5.90
CA GLY A 39 -3.39 8.65 -5.77
C GLY A 39 -1.90 8.95 -5.57
N ILE A 40 -1.24 8.22 -4.66
CA ILE A 40 0.20 8.36 -4.39
C ILE A 40 1.03 8.03 -5.62
N LEU A 41 0.70 6.94 -6.32
CA LEU A 41 1.44 6.52 -7.52
C LEU A 41 1.32 7.57 -8.63
N LYS A 42 0.11 8.10 -8.85
CA LYS A 42 -0.14 9.17 -9.80
C LYS A 42 0.66 10.43 -9.46
N ALA A 43 0.67 10.84 -8.18
CA ALA A 43 1.45 11.98 -7.71
C ALA A 43 2.97 11.78 -7.91
N LYS A 44 3.44 10.54 -7.79
CA LYS A 44 4.86 10.17 -8.01
C LYS A 44 5.22 9.93 -9.48
N GLY A 45 4.24 9.95 -10.40
CA GLY A 45 4.45 9.59 -11.80
C GLY A 45 4.82 8.12 -12.01
N VAL A 46 4.44 7.23 -11.09
CA VAL A 46 4.71 5.79 -11.14
C VAL A 46 3.45 5.06 -11.60
N SER A 47 3.60 4.08 -12.49
CA SER A 47 2.49 3.24 -12.96
C SER A 47 2.15 2.14 -11.95
N PHE A 48 0.89 1.71 -11.92
CA PHE A 48 0.49 0.57 -11.07
C PHE A 48 1.18 -0.72 -11.54
N GLU A 49 1.36 -0.89 -12.85
CA GLU A 49 2.04 -2.04 -13.46
C GLU A 49 3.48 -2.18 -12.97
N GLU A 50 4.20 -1.07 -12.78
CA GLU A 50 5.55 -1.08 -12.25
C GLU A 50 5.59 -1.55 -10.79
N VAL A 51 4.65 -1.07 -9.97
CA VAL A 51 4.51 -1.50 -8.57
C VAL A 51 4.14 -2.98 -8.49
N GLU A 52 3.22 -3.42 -9.34
CA GLU A 52 2.78 -4.81 -9.38
C GLU A 52 3.91 -5.75 -9.80
N LYS A 53 4.73 -5.35 -10.77
CA LYS A 53 5.95 -6.07 -11.14
C LYS A 53 6.89 -6.24 -9.94
N ILE A 54 7.15 -5.16 -9.19
CA ILE A 54 8.00 -5.21 -7.99
C ILE A 54 7.38 -6.12 -6.92
N ARG A 55 6.05 -6.06 -6.72
CA ARG A 55 5.32 -6.90 -5.76
C ARG A 55 5.44 -8.39 -6.11
N LEU A 56 5.25 -8.74 -7.37
CA LEU A 56 5.37 -10.11 -7.88
C LEU A 56 6.81 -10.63 -7.77
N GLU A 57 7.81 -9.82 -8.14
CA GLU A 57 9.22 -10.19 -7.96
C GLU A 57 9.55 -10.48 -6.49
N LYS A 58 9.04 -9.67 -5.56
CA LYS A 58 9.18 -9.91 -4.12
C LYS A 58 8.45 -11.21 -3.71
N LYS A 59 7.21 -11.43 -4.17
CA LYS A 59 6.44 -12.67 -3.91
C LYS A 59 7.21 -13.91 -4.37
N HIS A 60 7.80 -13.88 -5.57
CA HIS A 60 8.61 -14.98 -6.09
C HIS A 60 9.92 -15.19 -5.31
N LYS A 61 10.64 -14.12 -4.94
CA LYS A 61 11.93 -14.22 -4.23
C LYS A 61 11.78 -14.61 -2.76
N ARG A 62 10.70 -14.19 -2.11
CA ARG A 62 10.54 -14.20 -0.64
C ARG A 62 9.35 -15.06 -0.17
N GLY A 63 8.59 -15.65 -1.08
CA GLY A 63 7.28 -16.24 -0.79
C GLY A 63 6.19 -15.17 -0.69
N GLY A 64 4.94 -15.61 -0.82
CA GLY A 64 3.76 -14.77 -0.61
C GLY A 64 3.18 -14.94 0.80
N PHE A 65 2.19 -14.10 1.13
CA PHE A 65 1.41 -14.26 2.36
C PHE A 65 0.50 -15.50 2.33
N GLU A 66 0.20 -16.02 1.12
CA GLU A 66 -0.59 -17.25 0.89
C GLU A 66 0.05 -18.50 1.52
N GLU A 67 1.37 -18.58 1.55
CA GLU A 67 2.08 -19.74 2.13
C GLU A 67 2.34 -19.56 3.65
N LYS A 68 1.83 -18.49 4.27
CA LYS A 68 2.17 -18.06 5.65
C LYS A 68 3.68 -17.85 5.90
N ILE A 69 4.50 -17.81 4.83
CA ILE A 69 5.97 -17.86 4.91
C ILE A 69 6.59 -16.59 5.51
N LYS A 70 5.82 -15.51 5.75
CA LYS A 70 6.38 -14.24 6.27
C LYS A 70 5.56 -13.53 7.36
N LEU A 71 5.09 -14.26 8.36
CA LEU A 71 4.86 -13.66 9.69
C LEU A 71 6.12 -13.70 10.58
N VAL A 72 7.15 -14.44 10.16
CA VAL A 72 8.41 -14.58 10.89
C VAL A 72 9.44 -13.61 10.31
N LYS A 73 9.48 -12.40 10.89
CA LYS A 73 10.63 -11.49 11.00
C LYS A 73 11.52 -11.29 9.75
N VAL A 74 11.46 -10.10 9.15
CA VAL A 74 12.66 -9.47 8.57
C VAL A 74 13.20 -8.55 9.66
N ILE A 75 14.20 -9.04 10.41
CA ILE A 75 15.10 -8.17 11.18
C ILE A 75 16.01 -7.55 10.12
N GLU A 76 16.03 -6.22 10.02
CA GLU A 76 17.13 -5.49 9.38
C GLU A 76 18.36 -5.48 10.30
#